data_AF-A0A3M7NKG6-F1
#
_entry.id   AF-A0A3M7NKG6-F1
#
_cell.length_a   1.000
_cell.length_b   1.000
_cell.length_c   1.000
_cell.angle_alpha   90.00
_cell.angle_beta   90.00
_cell.angle_gamma   90.00
#
_symmetry.space_group_name_H-M   'P 1'
#
loop_
_entity.id
_entity.type
_entity.pdbx_description
1 polymer ?
#
loop_
_entity_poly.entity_id
_entity_poly.type
_entity_poly.pdbx_seq_one_letter_code
_entity_poly.pdbx_strand_id
1 'polypeptide(L)'
;MAEQSPDYKALFLEEQRRREEEERKRVAAENAQRQAEQTREEEQHRREEEERKRVAAENAQRQAEQTREEAEQAREKTEEKTRKTTLPEFLDACHNHLHSGLTVQTDATLSTRGDPANANNKLRPERVLIWEDFPEQQAAIWDDLMESDFVLERHFTSLHTLEESGEVIRRRMMSSELDLNLFQRYTVEDNVSSIIERLYKTRTLRQKFGLLGSVRFENHANTLSPESQLEDGMEQMTVSGTWRRRSPRLQAKAKAKASNSMDPKELVAATRAETARSSRPRADQFCVYNASTQNTENRIPAFITEYKAPHKLPLGYIYEGLDDMELDEVIRCRETDTAGERFRRLMAAVITQAFSYMVKIGLEYGCVCTGEAFVFLRVPDDPRTVHYFLSVPKGDVGATTGWAPDLDSANRLHLTAVGQMLAFTLRALKTPPRGQRWRAEAAAQLNSWEVVYDDLLDTIPLEDALSSEYRPPRHDGFLPTGNHRMNMILVTRSLIRTLRAGSDPHSSTRLFPRPLLAACRPVVNPAKGNRVDSIAPKNAY
;
A
#
# COMPACT_ATOMS: atom_id res chain seq x y z
N MET A 1 -14.61 18.75 138.22
CA MET A 1 -14.51 18.74 136.75
C MET A 1 -14.19 17.31 136.37
N ALA A 2 -15.17 16.57 135.86
CA ALA A 2 -14.98 15.16 135.49
C ALA A 2 -14.35 15.12 134.09
N GLU A 3 -13.09 14.71 134.01
CA GLU A 3 -12.41 14.39 132.76
C GLU A 3 -13.13 13.22 132.10
N GLN A 4 -13.91 13.52 131.05
CA GLN A 4 -14.42 12.50 130.15
C GLN A 4 -13.23 11.95 129.38
N SER A 5 -12.84 10.71 129.74
CA SER A 5 -11.91 9.90 128.95
C SER A 5 -12.32 9.96 127.48
N PRO A 6 -11.41 10.29 126.55
CA PRO A 6 -11.72 10.23 125.13
C PRO A 6 -12.26 8.84 124.84
N ASP A 7 -13.41 8.75 124.16
CA ASP A 7 -13.86 7.48 123.62
C ASP A 7 -12.92 7.11 122.47
N TYR A 8 -11.78 6.53 122.81
CA TYR A 8 -10.74 6.08 121.89
C TYR A 8 -11.31 5.15 120.81
N LYS A 9 -12.45 4.50 121.07
CA LYS A 9 -13.18 3.69 120.11
C LYS A 9 -13.85 4.55 119.03
N ALA A 10 -14.42 5.69 119.40
CA ALA A 10 -15.04 6.64 118.47
C ALA A 10 -13.99 7.35 117.58
N LEU A 11 -12.88 7.81 118.15
CA LEU A 11 -11.76 8.41 117.40
C LEU A 11 -11.09 7.41 116.45
N PHE A 12 -10.95 6.14 116.86
CA PHE A 12 -10.42 5.08 116.01
C PHE A 12 -11.35 4.78 114.82
N LEU A 13 -12.67 4.72 115.04
CA LEU A 13 -13.67 4.51 114.00
C LEU A 13 -13.77 5.71 113.02
N GLU A 14 -13.53 6.92 113.49
CA GLU A 14 -13.50 8.12 112.66
C GLU A 14 -12.25 8.19 111.77
N GLU A 15 -11.07 7.85 112.31
CA GLU A 15 -9.87 7.71 111.47
C GLU A 15 -9.96 6.53 110.50
N GLN A 16 -10.60 5.44 110.91
CA GLN A 16 -10.83 4.31 110.02
C GLN A 16 -11.73 4.71 108.84
N ARG A 17 -12.81 5.46 109.09
CA ARG A 17 -13.64 6.03 108.02
C ARG A 17 -12.88 7.01 107.13
N ARG A 18 -12.01 7.86 107.69
CA ARG A 18 -11.23 8.83 106.92
C ARG A 18 -10.20 8.15 106.02
N ARG A 19 -9.54 7.09 106.51
CA ARG A 19 -8.65 6.23 105.71
C ARG A 19 -9.41 5.49 104.62
N GLU A 20 -10.57 4.92 104.93
CA GLU A 20 -11.44 4.27 103.94
C GLU A 20 -11.94 5.28 102.88
N GLU A 21 -12.21 6.53 103.25
CA GLU A 21 -12.65 7.58 102.33
C GLU A 21 -11.49 8.11 101.46
N GLU A 22 -10.29 8.28 102.02
CA GLU A 22 -9.07 8.61 101.27
C GLU A 22 -8.65 7.48 100.32
N GLU A 23 -8.77 6.22 100.76
CA GLU A 23 -8.54 5.05 99.93
C GLU A 23 -9.57 4.97 98.81
N ARG A 24 -10.86 5.21 99.10
CA ARG A 24 -11.90 5.36 98.08
C ARG A 24 -11.61 6.49 97.10
N LYS A 25 -11.12 7.64 97.56
CA LYS A 25 -10.74 8.78 96.70
C LYS A 25 -9.53 8.45 95.83
N ARG A 26 -8.53 7.75 96.38
CA ARG A 26 -7.37 7.25 95.60
C ARG A 26 -7.78 6.25 94.53
N VAL A 27 -8.58 5.25 94.90
CA VAL A 27 -9.10 4.25 93.94
C VAL A 27 -9.99 4.91 92.89
N ALA A 28 -10.82 5.88 93.26
CA ALA A 28 -11.62 6.65 92.32
C ALA A 28 -10.77 7.50 91.37
N ALA A 29 -9.72 8.16 91.88
CA ALA A 29 -8.80 8.94 91.06
C ALA A 29 -7.98 8.06 90.11
N GLU A 30 -7.52 6.89 90.56
CA GLU A 30 -6.78 5.93 89.74
C GLU A 30 -7.68 5.33 88.64
N ASN A 31 -8.93 4.99 88.97
CA ASN A 31 -9.91 4.54 87.98
C ASN A 31 -10.26 5.63 86.96
N ALA A 32 -10.40 6.89 87.41
CA ALA A 32 -10.64 8.02 86.51
C ALA A 32 -9.43 8.27 85.58
N GLN A 33 -8.21 8.09 86.08
CA GLN A 33 -6.98 8.24 85.30
C GLN A 33 -6.85 7.14 84.25
N ARG A 34 -7.15 5.88 84.59
CA ARG A 34 -7.19 4.75 83.65
C ARG A 34 -8.27 4.94 82.57
N GLN A 35 -9.45 5.45 82.94
CA GLN A 35 -10.50 5.78 81.96
C GLN A 35 -10.09 6.91 81.02
N ALA A 36 -9.41 7.95 81.55
CA ALA A 36 -8.90 9.05 80.74
C ALA A 36 -7.78 8.61 79.78
N GLU A 37 -6.97 7.62 80.16
CA GLU A 37 -5.93 7.04 79.33
C GLU A 37 -6.52 6.16 78.22
N GLN A 38 -7.46 5.27 78.55
CA GLN A 38 -8.18 4.45 77.57
C GLN A 38 -8.89 5.30 76.51
N THR A 39 -9.58 6.37 76.93
CA THR A 39 -10.26 7.26 75.98
C THR A 39 -9.30 8.00 75.05
N ARG A 40 -8.09 8.35 75.51
CA ARG A 40 -7.05 8.94 74.66
C ARG A 40 -6.49 7.94 73.65
N GLU A 41 -6.26 6.70 74.07
CA GLU A 41 -5.79 5.62 73.18
C GLU A 41 -6.83 5.28 72.11
N GLU A 42 -8.11 5.18 72.50
CA GLU A 42 -9.21 4.96 71.55
C GLU A 42 -9.35 6.12 70.55
N GLU A 43 -9.20 7.37 71.01
CA GLU A 43 -9.24 8.54 70.14
C GLU A 43 -8.04 8.57 69.19
N GLN A 44 -6.85 8.19 69.65
CA GLN A 44 -5.65 8.10 68.82
C GLN A 44 -5.78 7.00 67.76
N HIS A 45 -6.23 5.80 68.15
CA HIS A 45 -6.49 4.71 67.23
C HIS A 45 -7.52 5.11 66.16
N ARG A 46 -8.59 5.82 66.56
CA ARG A 46 -9.60 6.34 65.63
C ARG A 46 -9.01 7.33 64.62
N ARG A 47 -8.12 8.22 65.06
CA ARG A 47 -7.43 9.18 64.17
C ARG A 47 -6.50 8.47 63.18
N GLU A 48 -5.73 7.49 63.64
CA GLU A 48 -4.85 6.69 62.76
C GLU A 48 -5.65 5.88 61.74
N GLU A 49 -6.78 5.31 62.13
CA GLU A 49 -7.65 4.57 61.22
C GLU A 49 -8.30 5.50 60.18
N GLU A 50 -8.72 6.71 60.57
CA GLU A 50 -9.20 7.73 59.64
C GLU A 50 -8.10 8.19 58.67
N GLU A 51 -6.88 8.39 59.14
CA GLU A 51 -5.74 8.76 58.29
C GLU A 51 -5.39 7.64 57.30
N ARG A 52 -5.35 6.38 57.76
CA ARG A 52 -5.18 5.21 56.88
C ARG A 52 -6.28 5.13 55.84
N LYS A 53 -7.54 5.37 56.22
CA LYS A 53 -8.68 5.41 55.28
C LYS A 53 -8.53 6.54 54.26
N ARG A 54 -8.09 7.73 54.68
CA ARG A 54 -7.83 8.86 53.77
C ARG A 54 -6.73 8.56 52.78
N VAL A 55 -5.58 8.05 53.24
CA VAL A 55 -4.45 7.67 52.36
C VAL A 55 -4.85 6.54 51.42
N ALA A 56 -5.58 5.53 51.90
CA ALA A 56 -6.08 4.45 51.06
C ALA A 56 -7.06 4.96 49.99
N ALA A 57 -7.97 5.88 50.35
CA ALA A 57 -8.90 6.50 49.41
C ALA A 57 -8.18 7.37 48.36
N GLU A 58 -7.17 8.14 48.78
CA GLU A 58 -6.36 8.96 47.86
C GLU A 58 -5.55 8.09 46.89
N ASN A 59 -4.92 7.01 47.37
CA ASN A 59 -4.20 6.07 46.52
C ASN A 59 -5.14 5.33 45.55
N ALA A 60 -6.33 4.93 46.02
CA ALA A 60 -7.34 4.32 45.16
C ALA A 60 -7.83 5.30 44.09
N GLN A 61 -7.99 6.58 44.41
CA GLN A 61 -8.36 7.63 43.46
C GLN A 61 -7.26 7.84 42.40
N ARG A 62 -5.98 7.93 42.81
CA ARG A 62 -4.85 8.06 41.88
C ARG A 62 -4.73 6.85 40.95
N GLN A 63 -4.89 5.64 41.47
CA GLN A 63 -4.89 4.41 40.66
C GLN A 63 -6.05 4.38 39.67
N ALA A 64 -7.25 4.81 40.09
CA ALA A 64 -8.41 4.88 39.21
C ALA A 64 -8.22 5.93 38.10
N GLU A 65 -7.62 7.07 38.40
CA GLU A 65 -7.28 8.11 37.43
C GLU A 65 -6.25 7.61 36.41
N GLN A 66 -5.15 7.02 36.86
CA GLN A 66 -4.13 6.44 35.98
C GLN A 66 -4.71 5.34 35.08
N THR A 67 -5.51 4.43 35.64
CA THR A 67 -6.16 3.36 34.85
C THR A 67 -7.11 3.95 33.80
N ARG A 68 -7.80 5.05 34.13
CA ARG A 68 -8.69 5.74 33.18
C ARG A 68 -7.90 6.41 32.06
N GLU A 69 -6.80 7.09 32.37
CA GLU A 69 -5.92 7.70 31.37
C GLU A 69 -5.30 6.65 30.44
N GLU A 70 -4.82 5.53 30.99
CA GLU A 70 -4.29 4.41 30.21
C GLU A 70 -5.37 3.80 29.31
N ALA A 71 -6.59 3.62 29.81
CA ALA A 71 -7.72 3.12 29.03
C ALA A 71 -8.15 4.09 27.92
N GLU A 72 -8.11 5.40 28.18
CA GLU A 72 -8.42 6.44 27.20
C GLU A 72 -7.36 6.47 26.09
N GLN A 73 -6.07 6.46 26.43
CA GLN A 73 -4.98 6.39 25.46
C GLN A 73 -5.02 5.09 24.63
N ALA A 74 -5.32 3.95 25.26
CA ALA A 74 -5.45 2.68 24.56
C ALA A 74 -6.64 2.70 23.58
N ARG A 75 -7.74 3.34 23.97
CA ARG A 75 -8.91 3.52 23.11
C ARG A 75 -8.58 4.44 21.93
N GLU A 76 -7.93 5.58 22.16
CA GLU A 76 -7.53 6.51 21.10
C GLU A 76 -6.62 5.83 20.07
N LYS A 77 -5.59 5.09 20.52
CA LYS A 77 -4.70 4.34 19.62
C LYS A 77 -5.45 3.28 18.80
N THR A 78 -6.40 2.61 19.41
CA THR A 78 -7.22 1.60 18.72
C THR A 78 -8.13 2.26 17.69
N GLU A 79 -8.76 3.37 18.04
CA GLU A 79 -9.61 4.15 17.13
C GLU A 79 -8.81 4.71 15.95
N GLU A 80 -7.60 5.20 16.19
CA GLU A 80 -6.68 5.66 15.14
C GLU A 80 -6.27 4.54 14.18
N LYS A 81 -6.04 3.32 14.68
CA LYS A 81 -5.71 2.17 13.82
C LYS A 81 -6.90 1.62 13.04
N THR A 82 -8.12 1.77 13.58
CA THR A 82 -9.34 1.16 13.02
C THR A 82 -10.18 2.11 12.18
N ARG A 83 -9.99 3.43 12.32
CA ARG A 83 -10.62 4.43 11.43
C ARG A 83 -10.18 4.24 9.98
N LYS A 84 -11.00 4.76 9.07
CA LYS A 84 -10.65 4.85 7.65
C LYS A 84 -9.44 5.76 7.45
N THR A 85 -8.60 5.44 6.48
CA THR A 85 -7.40 6.21 6.14
C THR A 85 -7.70 7.27 5.07
N THR A 86 -6.93 8.35 5.11
CA THR A 86 -6.82 9.34 4.02
C THR A 86 -6.01 8.77 2.85
N LEU A 87 -6.03 9.42 1.67
CA LEU A 87 -5.24 8.93 0.53
C LEU A 87 -3.73 8.82 0.86
N PRO A 88 -3.09 9.82 1.50
CA PRO A 88 -1.68 9.72 1.85
C PRO A 88 -1.37 8.62 2.88
N GLU A 89 -2.17 8.53 3.96
CA GLU A 89 -2.08 7.44 4.96
C GLU A 89 -2.21 6.07 4.28
N PHE A 90 -3.13 5.95 3.33
CA PHE A 90 -3.42 4.71 2.61
C PHE A 90 -2.25 4.29 1.71
N LEU A 91 -1.69 5.21 0.92
CA LEU A 91 -0.56 4.92 0.03
C LEU A 91 0.70 4.54 0.81
N ASP A 92 0.96 5.24 1.92
CA ASP A 92 2.05 4.90 2.82
C ASP A 92 1.88 3.49 3.41
N ALA A 93 0.69 3.19 3.93
CA ALA A 93 0.37 1.88 4.48
C ALA A 93 0.44 0.77 3.42
N CYS A 94 -0.06 1.00 2.19
CA CYS A 94 0.05 0.05 1.09
C CYS A 94 1.52 -0.24 0.74
N HIS A 95 2.36 0.78 0.68
CA HIS A 95 3.77 0.59 0.41
C HIS A 95 4.44 -0.20 1.54
N ASN A 96 4.29 0.24 2.79
CA ASN A 96 4.99 -0.33 3.94
C ASN A 96 4.51 -1.74 4.32
N HIS A 97 3.20 -1.97 4.31
CA HIS A 97 2.61 -3.23 4.79
C HIS A 97 2.35 -4.26 3.69
N LEU A 98 1.99 -3.82 2.48
CA LEU A 98 1.62 -4.74 1.40
C LEU A 98 2.76 -4.97 0.41
N HIS A 99 3.36 -3.90 -0.12
CA HIS A 99 4.30 -4.00 -1.24
C HIS A 99 5.74 -4.28 -0.80
N SER A 100 6.23 -3.61 0.25
CA SER A 100 7.64 -3.75 0.70
C SER A 100 7.99 -5.13 1.27
N GLY A 101 6.97 -5.91 1.65
CA GLY A 101 7.10 -7.29 2.11
C GLY A 101 7.31 -8.34 1.02
N LEU A 102 7.46 -7.92 -0.24
CA LEU A 102 7.65 -8.81 -1.37
C LEU A 102 8.88 -9.71 -1.19
N THR A 103 8.67 -11.03 -1.28
CA THR A 103 9.74 -12.04 -1.19
C THR A 103 9.72 -12.93 -2.43
N VAL A 104 10.78 -12.87 -3.23
CA VAL A 104 10.97 -13.68 -4.44
C VAL A 104 11.58 -15.02 -4.06
N GLN A 105 11.08 -16.13 -4.62
CA GLN A 105 11.76 -17.43 -4.49
C GLN A 105 13.04 -17.40 -5.34
N THR A 106 14.20 -17.50 -4.70
CA THR A 106 15.51 -17.48 -5.37
C THR A 106 15.94 -18.86 -5.85
N ASP A 107 15.32 -19.93 -5.34
CA ASP A 107 15.62 -21.30 -5.77
C ASP A 107 14.86 -21.67 -7.05
N ALA A 108 15.58 -21.74 -8.17
CA ALA A 108 15.05 -22.11 -9.48
C ALA A 108 14.50 -23.55 -9.56
N THR A 109 14.78 -24.41 -8.59
CA THR A 109 14.21 -25.78 -8.51
C THR A 109 12.81 -25.80 -7.90
N LEU A 110 12.45 -24.75 -7.16
CA LEU A 110 11.15 -24.58 -6.50
C LEU A 110 10.21 -23.64 -7.26
N SER A 111 10.57 -23.29 -8.49
CA SER A 111 9.86 -22.31 -9.31
C SER A 111 9.38 -22.88 -10.63
N THR A 112 8.32 -22.29 -11.20
CA THR A 112 7.84 -22.72 -12.51
C THR A 112 8.87 -22.42 -13.59
N ARG A 113 9.27 -23.45 -14.33
CA ARG A 113 10.07 -23.35 -15.55
C ARG A 113 9.12 -23.23 -16.74
N GLY A 114 9.25 -22.17 -17.52
CA GLY A 114 8.44 -21.94 -18.71
C GLY A 114 8.85 -20.66 -19.41
N ASP A 115 8.58 -20.58 -20.71
CA ASP A 115 8.97 -19.51 -21.62
C ASP A 115 8.61 -18.09 -21.08
N PRO A 116 9.59 -17.25 -20.66
CA PRO A 116 9.37 -15.85 -20.31
C PRO A 116 8.93 -14.98 -21.47
N ALA A 117 9.12 -15.36 -22.73
CA ALA A 117 8.80 -14.52 -23.88
C ALA A 117 8.17 -15.35 -25.00
N ASN A 118 6.84 -15.51 -24.93
CA ASN A 118 6.07 -16.08 -26.03
C ASN A 118 5.85 -15.01 -27.11
N ALA A 119 6.94 -14.57 -27.75
CA ALA A 119 6.94 -13.54 -28.79
C ALA A 119 6.89 -14.11 -30.22
N ASN A 120 7.10 -15.42 -30.38
CA ASN A 120 7.21 -16.05 -31.71
C ASN A 120 6.00 -15.77 -32.59
N ASN A 121 6.26 -15.30 -33.81
CA ASN A 121 5.25 -14.92 -34.81
C ASN A 121 4.30 -13.78 -34.38
N LYS A 122 4.66 -13.01 -33.35
CA LYS A 122 3.91 -11.81 -32.95
C LYS A 122 4.43 -10.58 -33.67
N LEU A 123 3.55 -9.58 -33.85
CA LEU A 123 3.94 -8.28 -34.40
C LEU A 123 4.92 -7.60 -33.44
N ARG A 124 6.04 -7.10 -33.97
CA ARG A 124 7.07 -6.39 -33.20
C ARG A 124 7.17 -4.93 -33.65
N PRO A 125 7.60 -4.02 -32.77
CA PRO A 125 7.98 -2.69 -33.18
C PRO A 125 9.29 -2.73 -34.01
N GLU A 126 9.59 -1.63 -34.70
CA GLU A 126 10.91 -1.36 -35.24
C GLU A 126 11.83 -0.82 -34.13
N ARG A 127 11.28 0.03 -33.25
CA ARG A 127 12.04 0.75 -32.22
C ARG A 127 11.44 0.65 -30.83
N VAL A 128 12.28 0.49 -29.83
CA VAL A 128 11.94 0.63 -28.41
C VAL A 128 12.72 1.81 -27.88
N LEU A 129 12.05 2.87 -27.43
CA LEU A 129 12.70 4.11 -27.00
C LEU A 129 12.28 4.49 -25.58
N ILE A 130 13.13 5.21 -24.84
CA ILE A 130 12.74 5.73 -23.53
C ILE A 130 11.57 6.72 -23.63
N TRP A 131 10.67 6.65 -22.67
CA TRP A 131 9.58 7.60 -22.49
C TRP A 131 10.04 8.75 -21.58
N GLU A 132 10.70 9.74 -22.18
CA GLU A 132 11.37 10.83 -21.44
C GLU A 132 10.45 11.64 -20.53
N ASP A 133 9.26 12.02 -21.01
CA ASP A 133 8.31 12.89 -20.29
C ASP A 133 7.35 12.13 -19.36
N PHE A 134 7.60 10.83 -19.12
CA PHE A 134 6.74 10.02 -18.26
C PHE A 134 6.67 10.53 -16.81
N PRO A 135 7.78 10.88 -16.13
CA PRO A 135 7.76 11.37 -14.75
C PRO A 135 6.92 12.64 -14.59
N GLU A 136 7.08 13.60 -15.50
CA GLU A 136 6.34 14.87 -15.49
C GLU A 136 4.85 14.64 -15.70
N GLN A 137 4.51 13.75 -16.64
CA GLN A 137 3.12 13.37 -16.88
C GLN A 137 2.49 12.68 -15.67
N GLN A 138 3.24 11.82 -14.96
CA GLN A 138 2.78 11.21 -13.72
C GLN A 138 2.62 12.28 -12.62
N ALA A 139 3.61 13.16 -12.44
CA ALA A 139 3.59 14.22 -11.46
C ALA A 139 2.39 15.17 -11.65
N ALA A 140 2.07 15.56 -12.89
CA ALA A 140 0.92 16.41 -13.18
C ALA A 140 -0.43 15.81 -12.70
N ILE A 141 -0.59 14.49 -12.80
CA ILE A 141 -1.78 13.80 -12.26
C ILE A 141 -1.80 13.86 -10.72
N TRP A 142 -0.63 13.79 -10.09
CA TRP A 142 -0.49 13.88 -8.64
C TRP A 142 -0.72 15.30 -8.12
N ASP A 143 -0.21 16.32 -8.79
CA ASP A 143 -0.51 17.72 -8.47
C ASP A 143 -2.03 17.94 -8.50
N ASP A 144 -2.68 17.43 -9.54
CA ASP A 144 -4.13 17.52 -9.69
C ASP A 144 -4.93 16.86 -8.58
N LEU A 145 -4.41 15.75 -8.00
CA LEU A 145 -5.01 15.02 -6.89
C LEU A 145 -4.74 15.73 -5.56
N MET A 146 -3.49 16.16 -5.32
CA MET A 146 -3.04 16.75 -4.05
C MET A 146 -3.62 18.14 -3.80
N GLU A 147 -4.01 18.87 -4.84
CA GLU A 147 -4.75 20.13 -4.73
C GLU A 147 -6.21 19.97 -4.22
N SER A 148 -6.74 18.75 -4.18
CA SER A 148 -8.14 18.49 -3.82
C SER A 148 -8.30 18.12 -2.34
N ASP A 149 -9.38 18.61 -1.71
CA ASP A 149 -9.81 18.18 -0.37
C ASP A 149 -9.99 16.66 -0.22
N PHE A 150 -10.12 15.93 -1.34
CA PHE A 150 -10.18 14.47 -1.38
C PHE A 150 -9.04 13.79 -0.60
N VAL A 151 -7.83 14.36 -0.61
CA VAL A 151 -6.68 13.76 0.09
C VAL A 151 -6.77 13.89 1.61
N LEU A 152 -7.61 14.81 2.11
CA LEU A 152 -7.86 15.00 3.55
C LEU A 152 -9.02 14.13 4.06
N GLU A 153 -9.85 13.61 3.14
CA GLU A 153 -11.01 12.81 3.50
C GLU A 153 -10.64 11.33 3.74
N ARG A 154 -11.26 10.73 4.76
CA ARG A 154 -10.99 9.35 5.18
C ARG A 154 -11.91 8.36 4.49
N HIS A 155 -11.48 7.82 3.36
CA HIS A 155 -12.29 6.90 2.54
C HIS A 155 -11.77 5.47 2.53
N PHE A 156 -10.50 5.27 2.84
CA PHE A 156 -9.80 4.03 2.51
C PHE A 156 -9.67 3.09 3.69
N THR A 157 -9.31 1.84 3.39
CA THR A 157 -9.15 0.76 4.37
C THR A 157 -8.30 1.19 5.57
N SER A 158 -8.69 0.76 6.77
CA SER A 158 -8.00 1.13 8.00
C SER A 158 -6.57 0.58 8.02
N LEU A 159 -5.70 1.24 8.79
CA LEU A 159 -4.30 0.83 8.95
C LEU A 159 -4.21 -0.60 9.49
N HIS A 160 -5.02 -0.93 10.49
CA HIS A 160 -5.07 -2.28 11.07
C HIS A 160 -5.35 -3.36 10.02
N THR A 161 -6.35 -3.16 9.15
CA THR A 161 -6.70 -4.15 8.13
C THR A 161 -5.61 -4.29 7.06
N LEU A 162 -4.89 -3.20 6.74
CA LEU A 162 -3.74 -3.26 5.82
C LEU A 162 -2.54 -3.98 6.46
N GLU A 163 -2.28 -3.75 7.76
CA GLU A 163 -1.28 -4.48 8.54
C GLU A 163 -1.56 -5.99 8.51
N GLU A 164 -2.79 -6.41 8.85
CA GLU A 164 -3.21 -7.81 8.84
C GLU A 164 -3.13 -8.44 7.44
N SER A 165 -3.61 -7.74 6.41
CA SER A 165 -3.53 -8.21 5.03
C SER A 165 -2.08 -8.40 4.59
N GLY A 166 -1.20 -7.48 4.98
CA GLY A 166 0.24 -7.55 4.72
C GLY A 166 0.91 -8.74 5.40
N GLU A 167 0.50 -9.12 6.61
CA GLU A 167 0.97 -10.35 7.26
C GLU A 167 0.58 -11.61 6.49
N VAL A 168 -0.63 -11.67 5.92
CA VAL A 168 -1.08 -12.81 5.11
C VAL A 168 -0.31 -12.89 3.79
N ILE A 169 -0.11 -11.75 3.12
CA ILE A 169 0.59 -11.68 1.83
C ILE A 169 2.06 -12.08 1.99
N ARG A 170 2.75 -11.59 3.02
CA ARG A 170 4.16 -11.92 3.30
C ARG A 170 4.43 -13.41 3.55
N ARG A 171 3.42 -14.18 3.97
CA ARG A 171 3.56 -15.64 4.14
C ARG A 171 3.61 -16.40 2.83
N ARG A 172 3.26 -15.77 1.70
CA ARG A 172 3.29 -16.39 0.37
C ARG A 172 4.57 -15.96 -0.37
N MET A 173 5.42 -16.93 -0.70
CA MET A 173 6.57 -16.69 -1.57
C MET A 173 6.13 -16.67 -3.03
N MET A 174 6.67 -15.75 -3.83
CA MET A 174 6.42 -15.73 -5.27
C MET A 174 7.26 -16.82 -5.95
N SER A 175 6.60 -17.89 -6.42
CA SER A 175 7.26 -18.97 -7.15
C SER A 175 6.69 -19.20 -8.55
N SER A 176 5.61 -18.48 -8.90
CA SER A 176 4.90 -18.61 -10.19
C SER A 176 4.25 -17.30 -10.66
N GLU A 177 3.86 -17.24 -11.93
CA GLU A 177 3.05 -16.15 -12.51
C GLU A 177 1.66 -16.04 -11.84
N LEU A 178 1.11 -17.16 -11.36
CA LEU A 178 -0.15 -17.16 -10.62
C LEU A 178 0.00 -16.47 -9.26
N ASP A 179 1.10 -16.73 -8.54
CA ASP A 179 1.39 -16.05 -7.27
C ASP A 179 1.61 -14.56 -7.50
N LEU A 180 2.30 -14.19 -8.58
CA LEU A 180 2.46 -12.80 -8.99
C LEU A 180 1.11 -12.13 -9.30
N ASN A 181 0.22 -12.81 -10.02
CA ASN A 181 -1.12 -12.29 -10.32
C ASN A 181 -1.91 -12.01 -9.03
N LEU A 182 -1.90 -12.96 -8.07
CA LEU A 182 -2.57 -12.75 -6.79
C LEU A 182 -1.94 -11.61 -5.99
N PHE A 183 -0.60 -11.53 -5.97
CA PHE A 183 0.11 -10.45 -5.30
C PHE A 183 -0.26 -9.08 -5.89
N GLN A 184 -0.18 -8.92 -7.20
CA GLN A 184 -0.50 -7.66 -7.88
C GLN A 184 -1.95 -7.25 -7.69
N ARG A 185 -2.86 -8.22 -7.73
CA ARG A 185 -4.28 -7.99 -7.46
C ARG A 185 -4.53 -7.35 -6.10
N TYR A 186 -4.00 -7.96 -5.03
CA TYR A 186 -4.26 -7.49 -3.66
C TYR A 186 -3.43 -6.27 -3.27
N THR A 187 -2.22 -6.12 -3.80
CA THR A 187 -1.31 -5.04 -3.39
C THR A 187 -1.46 -3.77 -4.23
N VAL A 188 -1.90 -3.90 -5.49
CA VAL A 188 -1.95 -2.77 -6.44
C VAL A 188 -3.33 -2.62 -7.06
N GLU A 189 -3.82 -3.61 -7.81
CA GLU A 189 -4.99 -3.46 -8.69
C GLU A 189 -6.30 -3.14 -7.94
N ASP A 190 -6.61 -3.87 -6.88
CA ASP A 190 -7.82 -3.67 -6.08
C ASP A 190 -7.76 -2.31 -5.35
N ASN A 191 -6.56 -1.90 -4.93
CA ASN A 191 -6.33 -0.60 -4.29
C ASN A 191 -6.52 0.55 -5.29
N VAL A 192 -5.98 0.43 -6.51
CA VAL A 192 -6.19 1.41 -7.59
C VAL A 192 -7.68 1.50 -7.96
N SER A 193 -8.35 0.35 -8.10
CA SER A 193 -9.78 0.30 -8.41
C SER A 193 -10.63 1.00 -7.34
N SER A 194 -10.31 0.77 -6.06
CA SER A 194 -10.95 1.42 -4.91
C SER A 194 -10.76 2.94 -4.92
N ILE A 195 -9.54 3.42 -5.22
CA ILE A 195 -9.25 4.85 -5.36
C ILE A 195 -10.08 5.46 -6.50
N ILE A 196 -10.06 4.86 -7.69
CA ILE A 196 -10.82 5.37 -8.85
C ILE A 196 -12.33 5.39 -8.57
N GLU A 197 -12.87 4.38 -7.89
CA GLU A 197 -14.28 4.38 -7.49
C GLU A 197 -14.62 5.58 -6.60
N ARG A 198 -13.71 5.96 -5.68
CA ARG A 198 -13.93 7.12 -4.82
C ARG A 198 -13.72 8.44 -5.56
N LEU A 199 -12.75 8.52 -6.48
CA LEU A 199 -12.56 9.67 -7.37
C LEU A 199 -13.81 9.92 -8.22
N TYR A 200 -14.42 8.87 -8.76
CA TYR A 200 -15.65 8.95 -9.55
C TYR A 200 -16.85 9.52 -8.75
N LYS A 201 -16.94 9.22 -7.44
CA LYS A 201 -17.99 9.76 -6.57
C LYS A 201 -17.82 11.27 -6.31
N THR A 202 -16.62 11.80 -6.50
CA THR A 202 -16.27 13.21 -6.27
C THR A 202 -16.46 14.01 -7.56
N ARG A 203 -17.43 14.93 -7.61
CA ARG A 203 -17.83 15.61 -8.86
C ARG A 203 -16.68 16.37 -9.54
N THR A 204 -15.88 17.09 -8.77
CA THR A 204 -14.76 17.91 -9.28
C THR A 204 -13.69 17.04 -9.92
N LEU A 205 -13.24 15.99 -9.22
CA LEU A 205 -12.22 15.04 -9.72
C LEU A 205 -12.75 14.18 -10.86
N ARG A 206 -14.02 13.76 -10.80
CA ARG A 206 -14.68 13.07 -11.92
C ARG A 206 -14.62 13.90 -13.20
N GLN A 207 -14.89 15.21 -13.12
CA GLN A 207 -14.81 16.11 -14.26
C GLN A 207 -13.36 16.35 -14.70
N LYS A 208 -12.45 16.58 -13.74
CA LYS A 208 -11.02 16.84 -13.99
C LYS A 208 -10.34 15.69 -14.72
N PHE A 209 -10.63 14.45 -14.31
CA PHE A 209 -10.06 13.24 -14.93
C PHE A 209 -10.94 12.61 -16.01
N GLY A 210 -12.10 13.18 -16.33
CA GLY A 210 -13.00 12.64 -17.36
C GLY A 210 -13.56 11.24 -17.02
N LEU A 211 -13.79 10.96 -15.73
CA LEU A 211 -14.24 9.64 -15.29
C LEU A 211 -15.74 9.44 -15.58
N LEU A 212 -16.05 8.36 -16.28
CA LEU A 212 -17.36 7.91 -16.74
C LEU A 212 -17.88 6.74 -15.90
N GLY A 213 -17.00 6.04 -15.19
CA GLY A 213 -17.37 4.98 -14.26
C GLY A 213 -16.18 4.37 -13.52
N SER A 214 -16.27 3.07 -13.22
CA SER A 214 -15.29 2.32 -12.43
C SER A 214 -14.29 1.56 -13.29
N VAL A 215 -13.12 1.28 -12.73
CA VAL A 215 -12.12 0.37 -13.32
C VAL A 215 -12.18 -1.01 -12.66
N ARG A 216 -11.93 -2.06 -13.44
CA ARG A 216 -11.71 -3.42 -12.95
C ARG A 216 -10.55 -4.09 -13.70
N PHE A 217 -9.80 -4.92 -13.00
CA PHE A 217 -8.73 -5.72 -13.58
C PHE A 217 -9.22 -7.14 -13.84
N GLU A 218 -9.14 -7.60 -15.09
CA GLU A 218 -9.77 -8.85 -15.53
C GLU A 218 -8.87 -9.70 -16.43
N ASN A 219 -8.88 -11.01 -16.21
CA ASN A 219 -8.00 -11.97 -16.90
C ASN A 219 -8.66 -12.60 -18.15
N HIS A 220 -9.81 -12.08 -18.61
CA HIS A 220 -10.60 -12.71 -19.68
C HIS A 220 -11.05 -11.70 -20.73
N ALA A 221 -10.47 -11.72 -21.94
CA ALA A 221 -10.88 -10.85 -23.06
C ALA A 221 -12.37 -11.00 -23.48
N ASN A 222 -13.04 -12.10 -23.12
CA ASN A 222 -14.47 -12.33 -23.43
C ASN A 222 -15.42 -11.42 -22.64
N THR A 223 -14.90 -10.63 -21.71
CA THR A 223 -15.68 -9.69 -20.91
C THR A 223 -15.72 -8.30 -21.55
N LEU A 224 -14.94 -8.06 -22.61
CA LEU A 224 -14.94 -6.82 -23.39
C LEU A 224 -16.19 -6.74 -24.29
N SER A 225 -16.57 -5.52 -24.67
CA SER A 225 -17.83 -5.20 -25.38
C SER A 225 -18.07 -6.05 -26.65
N PRO A 226 -19.34 -6.34 -27.01
CA PRO A 226 -19.71 -7.24 -28.11
C PRO A 226 -19.12 -6.89 -29.48
N GLU A 227 -18.81 -5.62 -29.78
CA GLU A 227 -18.15 -5.22 -31.03
C GLU A 227 -16.78 -5.90 -31.22
N SER A 228 -16.01 -6.06 -30.14
CA SER A 228 -14.75 -6.84 -30.17
C SER A 228 -14.98 -8.34 -30.38
N GLN A 229 -16.15 -8.86 -29.98
CA GLN A 229 -16.52 -10.28 -30.15
C GLN A 229 -17.08 -10.58 -31.54
N LEU A 230 -17.79 -9.62 -32.14
CA LEU A 230 -18.34 -9.71 -33.50
C LEU A 230 -17.21 -9.68 -34.54
N GLU A 231 -16.18 -8.87 -34.32
CA GLU A 231 -14.99 -8.77 -35.20
C GLU A 231 -14.17 -10.08 -35.21
N ASP A 232 -13.86 -10.66 -34.03
CA ASP A 232 -13.16 -11.95 -33.92
C ASP A 232 -14.01 -13.14 -34.46
N GLY A 233 -15.33 -13.02 -34.41
CA GLY A 233 -16.27 -14.00 -34.99
C GLY A 233 -16.35 -13.93 -36.51
N MET A 234 -16.12 -12.75 -37.11
CA MET A 234 -16.16 -12.53 -38.56
C MET A 234 -14.85 -12.94 -39.25
N GLU A 235 -13.69 -12.79 -38.59
CA GLU A 235 -12.40 -13.31 -39.11
C GLU A 235 -12.37 -14.84 -39.18
N GLN A 236 -13.22 -15.54 -38.41
CA GLN A 236 -13.39 -17.00 -38.47
C GLN A 236 -14.44 -17.46 -39.50
N MET A 237 -15.06 -16.54 -40.25
CA MET A 237 -16.07 -16.82 -41.26
C MET A 237 -15.58 -16.54 -42.70
N THR A 238 -14.39 -16.99 -43.07
CA THR A 238 -14.06 -17.16 -44.50
C THR A 238 -14.28 -18.61 -44.93
N VAL A 239 -15.48 -18.83 -45.50
CA VAL A 239 -15.89 -19.83 -46.51
C VAL A 239 -15.35 -21.26 -46.38
N SER A 240 -16.13 -22.15 -45.74
CA SER A 240 -16.77 -23.26 -46.47
C SER A 240 -17.79 -24.01 -45.61
N GLY A 241 -18.98 -24.22 -46.18
CA GLY A 241 -19.86 -25.34 -45.84
C GLY A 241 -20.72 -25.17 -44.58
N THR A 242 -22.01 -24.97 -44.80
CA THR A 242 -23.10 -25.17 -43.84
C THR A 242 -22.95 -26.50 -43.08
N TRP A 243 -22.69 -26.47 -41.78
CA TRP A 243 -22.84 -27.66 -40.93
C TRP A 243 -23.69 -27.33 -39.70
N ARG A 244 -24.93 -27.85 -39.72
CA ARG A 244 -25.81 -27.90 -38.55
C ARG A 244 -25.06 -28.54 -37.37
N ARG A 245 -25.09 -27.87 -36.21
CA ARG A 245 -24.62 -28.39 -34.91
C ARG A 245 -25.10 -29.82 -34.71
N ARG A 246 -24.18 -30.79 -34.72
CA ARG A 246 -24.41 -32.15 -34.21
C ARG A 246 -23.52 -32.38 -32.99
N SER A 247 -24.01 -33.16 -32.04
CA SER A 247 -23.35 -33.40 -30.76
C SER A 247 -22.02 -34.17 -30.91
N PRO A 248 -21.01 -33.93 -30.04
CA PRO A 248 -19.65 -34.48 -30.16
C PRO A 248 -19.61 -36.02 -30.22
N ARG A 249 -20.58 -36.66 -29.57
CA ARG A 249 -20.69 -38.12 -29.49
C ARG A 249 -21.08 -38.78 -30.82
N LEU A 250 -21.78 -38.06 -31.70
CA LEU A 250 -22.13 -38.53 -33.05
C LEU A 250 -21.01 -38.27 -34.07
N GLN A 251 -20.19 -37.23 -33.86
CA GLN A 251 -19.00 -36.97 -34.67
C GLN A 251 -17.89 -38.01 -34.43
N ALA A 252 -17.70 -38.45 -33.19
CA ALA A 252 -16.74 -39.51 -32.86
C ALA A 252 -17.10 -40.84 -33.56
N LYS A 253 -18.39 -41.18 -33.65
CA LYS A 253 -18.87 -42.38 -34.36
C LYS A 253 -18.71 -42.30 -35.89
N ALA A 254 -18.74 -41.10 -36.47
CA ALA A 254 -18.49 -40.91 -37.90
C ALA A 254 -16.99 -40.94 -38.23
N LYS A 255 -16.13 -40.36 -37.38
CA LYS A 255 -14.66 -40.39 -37.55
C LYS A 255 -14.08 -41.81 -37.48
N ALA A 256 -14.61 -42.68 -36.62
CA ALA A 256 -14.20 -44.09 -36.54
C ALA A 256 -14.53 -44.90 -37.80
N LYS A 257 -15.45 -44.42 -38.66
CA LYS A 257 -15.75 -45.04 -39.96
C LYS A 257 -14.91 -44.48 -41.12
N ALA A 258 -14.34 -43.27 -40.96
CA ALA A 258 -13.57 -42.59 -42.00
C ALA A 258 -12.05 -42.81 -41.89
N SER A 259 -11.56 -43.33 -40.75
CA SER A 259 -10.13 -43.58 -40.49
C SER A 259 -9.51 -44.71 -41.31
N ASN A 260 -10.27 -45.41 -42.15
CA ASN A 260 -9.75 -46.52 -42.98
C ASN A 260 -9.39 -46.10 -44.42
N SER A 261 -9.39 -44.81 -44.77
CA SER A 261 -9.10 -44.38 -46.16
C SER A 261 -8.50 -42.98 -46.33
N MET A 262 -7.62 -42.50 -45.44
CA MET A 262 -6.95 -41.19 -45.65
C MET A 262 -5.44 -41.30 -45.86
N ASP A 263 -4.94 -40.47 -46.77
CA ASP A 263 -3.56 -40.41 -47.28
C ASP A 263 -2.63 -39.71 -46.25
N PRO A 264 -1.36 -40.12 -46.06
CA PRO A 264 -0.49 -39.63 -44.97
C PRO A 264 -0.20 -38.12 -44.99
N LYS A 265 -0.32 -37.45 -46.14
CA LYS A 265 -0.13 -35.99 -46.25
C LYS A 265 -1.27 -35.18 -45.62
N GLU A 266 -2.50 -35.68 -45.63
CA GLU A 266 -3.64 -35.01 -44.99
C GLU A 266 -3.61 -35.16 -43.46
N LEU A 267 -3.02 -36.24 -42.94
CA LEU A 267 -2.85 -36.42 -41.49
C LEU A 267 -1.91 -35.36 -40.90
N VAL A 268 -0.83 -35.01 -41.60
CA VAL A 268 0.13 -34.00 -41.14
C VAL A 268 -0.48 -32.60 -41.21
N ALA A 269 -1.25 -32.30 -42.25
CA ALA A 269 -1.98 -31.03 -42.37
C ALA A 269 -3.10 -30.90 -41.33
N ALA A 270 -3.84 -31.98 -41.04
CA ALA A 270 -4.86 -32.02 -40.01
C ALA A 270 -4.28 -31.88 -38.60
N THR A 271 -3.11 -32.49 -38.34
CA THR A 271 -2.40 -32.32 -37.05
C THR A 271 -1.92 -30.89 -36.86
N ARG A 272 -1.44 -30.23 -37.93
CA ARG A 272 -1.03 -28.81 -37.93
C ARG A 272 -2.21 -27.84 -37.79
N ALA A 273 -3.40 -28.24 -38.25
CA ALA A 273 -4.64 -27.49 -38.07
C ALA A 273 -5.33 -27.76 -36.71
N GLU A 274 -5.12 -28.93 -36.11
CA GLU A 274 -5.58 -29.27 -34.76
C GLU A 274 -4.74 -28.58 -33.67
N THR A 275 -3.42 -28.40 -33.86
CA THR A 275 -2.59 -27.56 -32.97
C THR A 275 -2.89 -26.06 -33.09
N ALA A 276 -3.39 -25.61 -34.24
CA ALA A 276 -3.84 -24.22 -34.44
C ALA A 276 -5.25 -23.94 -33.86
N ARG A 277 -5.99 -24.96 -33.38
CA ARG A 277 -7.41 -24.82 -32.95
C ARG A 277 -7.61 -24.67 -31.44
N SER A 278 -6.57 -24.33 -30.69
CA SER A 278 -6.67 -24.14 -29.23
C SER A 278 -5.67 -23.10 -28.72
N SER A 279 -6.02 -21.80 -28.81
CA SER A 279 -5.95 -20.85 -27.70
C SER A 279 -6.18 -19.44 -28.24
N ARG A 280 -7.15 -18.73 -27.67
CA ARG A 280 -7.26 -17.28 -27.88
C ARG A 280 -5.94 -16.67 -27.40
N PRO A 281 -5.26 -15.81 -28.19
CA PRO A 281 -4.13 -15.03 -27.68
C PRO A 281 -4.65 -14.12 -26.56
N ARG A 282 -4.16 -14.28 -25.33
CA ARG A 282 -4.60 -13.54 -24.14
C ARG A 282 -3.41 -12.80 -23.53
N ALA A 283 -3.57 -11.50 -23.28
CA ALA A 283 -2.75 -10.81 -22.28
C ALA A 283 -3.09 -11.37 -20.89
N ASP A 284 -2.16 -11.29 -19.95
CA ASP A 284 -2.38 -11.82 -18.61
C ASP A 284 -3.51 -11.08 -17.88
N GLN A 285 -3.60 -9.76 -18.09
CA GLN A 285 -4.64 -8.95 -17.50
C GLN A 285 -5.02 -7.71 -18.33
N PHE A 286 -6.30 -7.35 -18.26
CA PHE A 286 -6.86 -6.13 -18.83
C PHE A 286 -7.31 -5.19 -17.73
N CYS A 287 -6.91 -3.92 -17.82
CA CYS A 287 -7.59 -2.85 -17.10
C CYS A 287 -8.83 -2.45 -17.90
N VAL A 288 -10.00 -2.85 -17.44
CA VAL A 288 -11.29 -2.63 -18.08
C VAL A 288 -11.99 -1.44 -17.45
N TYR A 289 -12.35 -0.47 -18.28
CA TYR A 289 -13.12 0.69 -17.92
C TYR A 289 -14.61 0.47 -18.19
N ASN A 290 -15.41 0.50 -17.13
CA ASN A 290 -16.86 0.38 -17.21
C ASN A 290 -17.46 1.79 -17.30
N ALA A 291 -17.60 2.30 -18.53
CA ALA A 291 -17.99 3.69 -18.79
C ALA A 291 -19.50 3.96 -18.59
N SER A 292 -20.31 2.94 -18.23
CA SER A 292 -21.73 3.10 -17.97
C SER A 292 -22.18 2.30 -16.74
N THR A 293 -22.97 2.93 -15.88
CA THR A 293 -23.59 2.29 -14.70
C THR A 293 -24.92 1.61 -15.01
N GLN A 294 -25.49 1.83 -16.21
CA GLN A 294 -26.83 1.36 -16.59
C GLN A 294 -26.81 0.27 -17.66
N ASN A 295 -25.73 0.13 -18.43
CA ASN A 295 -25.62 -0.86 -19.48
C ASN A 295 -24.24 -1.55 -19.44
N THR A 296 -24.23 -2.88 -19.25
CA THR A 296 -23.02 -3.73 -19.21
C THR A 296 -22.28 -3.83 -20.54
N GLU A 297 -22.78 -3.14 -21.58
CA GLU A 297 -22.29 -3.20 -22.95
C GLU A 297 -21.13 -2.22 -23.26
N ASN A 298 -20.76 -1.31 -22.36
CA ASN A 298 -19.65 -0.35 -22.56
C ASN A 298 -18.44 -0.66 -21.66
N ARG A 299 -17.75 -1.76 -21.98
CA ARG A 299 -16.56 -2.26 -21.28
C ARG A 299 -15.36 -2.07 -22.19
N ILE A 300 -14.64 -0.98 -21.95
CA ILE A 300 -13.58 -0.49 -22.83
C ILE A 300 -12.23 -0.86 -22.19
N PRO A 301 -11.34 -1.59 -22.88
CA PRO A 301 -10.00 -1.82 -22.35
C PRO A 301 -9.21 -0.50 -22.36
N ALA A 302 -8.62 -0.14 -21.22
CA ALA A 302 -7.80 1.07 -21.08
C ALA A 302 -6.31 0.77 -21.35
N PHE A 303 -5.82 -0.34 -20.80
CA PHE A 303 -4.48 -0.86 -21.04
C PHE A 303 -4.42 -2.37 -20.70
N ILE A 304 -3.32 -3.01 -21.08
CA ILE A 304 -3.00 -4.40 -20.69
C ILE A 304 -1.83 -4.45 -19.72
N THR A 305 -1.81 -5.49 -18.89
CA THR A 305 -0.65 -5.86 -18.08
C THR A 305 -0.21 -7.26 -18.46
N GLU A 306 1.08 -7.41 -18.77
CA GLU A 306 1.75 -8.69 -18.97
C GLU A 306 2.58 -9.03 -17.73
N TYR A 307 2.33 -10.18 -17.13
CA TYR A 307 3.03 -10.64 -15.94
C TYR A 307 4.21 -11.52 -16.30
N LYS A 308 5.38 -11.19 -15.75
CA LYS A 308 6.59 -12.01 -15.85
C LYS A 308 7.07 -12.33 -14.46
N ALA A 309 7.11 -13.60 -14.09
CA ALA A 309 7.55 -13.96 -12.76
C ALA A 309 8.97 -13.41 -12.47
N PRO A 310 9.23 -12.82 -11.30
CA PRO A 310 10.48 -12.11 -11.04
C PRO A 310 11.73 -12.99 -11.11
N HIS A 311 11.61 -14.30 -10.86
CA HIS A 311 12.71 -15.26 -11.07
C HIS A 311 13.02 -15.52 -12.55
N LYS A 312 12.08 -15.28 -13.47
CA LYS A 312 12.27 -15.39 -14.92
C LYS A 312 12.79 -14.09 -15.54
N LEU A 313 12.48 -12.95 -14.92
CA LEU A 313 12.92 -11.64 -15.36
C LEU A 313 13.43 -10.81 -14.16
N PRO A 314 14.61 -11.14 -13.61
CA PRO A 314 15.19 -10.43 -12.48
C PRO A 314 15.52 -8.98 -12.82
N LEU A 315 15.56 -8.12 -11.80
CA LEU A 315 15.91 -6.69 -11.96
C LEU A 315 17.23 -6.47 -12.71
N GLY A 316 18.26 -7.29 -12.47
CA GLY A 316 19.53 -7.21 -13.19
C GLY A 316 19.38 -7.33 -14.71
N TYR A 317 18.51 -8.24 -15.18
CA TYR A 317 18.26 -8.41 -16.61
C TYR A 317 17.52 -7.21 -17.20
N ILE A 318 16.62 -6.61 -16.41
CA ILE A 318 15.91 -5.39 -16.82
C ILE A 318 16.88 -4.21 -16.93
N TYR A 319 17.78 -4.02 -15.97
CA TYR A 319 18.71 -2.88 -15.95
C TYR A 319 19.80 -2.93 -17.03
N GLU A 320 20.22 -4.12 -17.44
CA GLU A 320 21.19 -4.28 -18.53
C GLU A 320 20.51 -4.46 -19.89
N GLY A 321 19.29 -4.99 -19.89
CA GLY A 321 18.55 -5.27 -21.09
C GLY A 321 17.76 -4.08 -21.62
N LEU A 322 17.25 -3.18 -20.77
CA LEU A 322 16.54 -1.99 -21.21
C LEU A 322 17.50 -0.87 -21.61
N ASP A 323 17.33 -0.41 -22.85
CA ASP A 323 17.99 0.74 -23.46
C ASP A 323 17.20 1.08 -24.74
N ASP A 324 17.55 2.16 -25.43
CA ASP A 324 16.99 2.43 -26.76
C ASP A 324 17.42 1.33 -27.74
N MET A 325 16.48 0.74 -28.49
CA MET A 325 16.74 -0.42 -29.35
C MET A 325 16.15 -0.25 -30.74
N GLU A 326 16.95 -0.61 -31.74
CA GLU A 326 16.52 -0.94 -33.09
C GLU A 326 16.38 -2.47 -33.20
N LEU A 327 15.15 -2.96 -33.35
CA LEU A 327 14.88 -4.40 -33.19
C LEU A 327 15.48 -5.26 -34.30
N ASP A 328 15.70 -4.70 -35.49
CA ASP A 328 16.41 -5.38 -36.59
C ASP A 328 17.86 -5.71 -36.23
N GLU A 329 18.45 -4.95 -35.30
CA GLU A 329 19.80 -5.22 -34.80
C GLU A 329 19.78 -6.25 -33.68
N VAL A 330 18.84 -6.12 -32.74
CA VAL A 330 18.70 -6.98 -31.55
C VAL A 330 18.32 -8.41 -31.90
N ILE A 331 17.51 -8.61 -32.95
CA ILE A 331 17.02 -9.93 -33.40
C ILE A 331 18.16 -10.82 -33.94
N ARG A 332 19.29 -10.24 -34.36
CA ARG A 332 20.42 -11.01 -34.89
C ARG A 332 21.15 -11.72 -33.74
N CYS A 333 20.95 -13.03 -33.62
CA CYS A 333 21.71 -13.89 -32.70
C CYS A 333 23.12 -14.15 -33.24
N ARG A 334 24.15 -13.98 -32.41
CA ARG A 334 25.54 -14.35 -32.73
C ARG A 334 26.11 -15.20 -31.61
N GLU A 335 26.95 -16.16 -31.96
CA GLU A 335 27.65 -17.00 -30.96
C GLU A 335 28.56 -16.17 -30.03
N THR A 336 29.01 -15.00 -30.49
CA THR A 336 29.86 -14.08 -29.73
C THR A 336 29.07 -13.05 -28.91
N ASP A 337 27.75 -13.19 -28.80
CA ASP A 337 26.93 -12.22 -28.07
C ASP A 337 27.41 -12.11 -26.61
N THR A 338 27.53 -10.88 -26.14
CA THR A 338 27.74 -10.55 -24.74
C THR A 338 26.49 -10.86 -23.91
N ALA A 339 26.64 -10.98 -22.58
CA ALA A 339 25.48 -11.12 -21.70
C ALA A 339 24.49 -9.96 -21.85
N GLY A 340 24.98 -8.72 -22.02
CA GLY A 340 24.15 -7.54 -22.28
C GLY A 340 23.31 -7.65 -23.55
N GLU A 341 23.89 -8.13 -24.66
CA GLU A 341 23.13 -8.35 -25.91
C GLU A 341 22.04 -9.41 -25.75
N ARG A 342 22.31 -10.48 -24.96
CA ARG A 342 21.29 -11.47 -24.60
C ARG A 342 20.17 -10.85 -23.76
N PHE A 343 20.49 -10.01 -22.77
CA PHE A 343 19.49 -9.32 -21.96
C PHE A 343 18.66 -8.32 -22.77
N ARG A 344 19.27 -7.57 -23.70
CA ARG A 344 18.55 -6.68 -24.63
C ARG A 344 17.56 -7.47 -25.47
N ARG A 345 17.98 -8.62 -26.00
CA ARG A 345 17.10 -9.49 -26.80
C ARG A 345 15.95 -10.06 -26.00
N LEU A 346 16.20 -10.47 -24.75
CA LEU A 346 15.16 -10.91 -23.83
C LEU A 346 14.14 -9.80 -23.55
N MET A 347 14.60 -8.59 -23.22
CA MET A 347 13.71 -7.45 -22.98
C MET A 347 12.92 -7.06 -24.23
N ALA A 348 13.55 -7.06 -25.41
CA ALA A 348 12.86 -6.81 -26.68
C ALA A 348 11.76 -7.85 -26.95
N ALA A 349 12.01 -9.13 -26.64
CA ALA A 349 11.02 -10.19 -26.79
C ALA A 349 9.84 -10.02 -25.81
N VAL A 350 10.11 -9.68 -24.55
CA VAL A 350 9.08 -9.42 -23.52
C VAL A 350 8.22 -8.21 -23.88
N ILE A 351 8.84 -7.10 -24.33
CA ILE A 351 8.12 -5.91 -24.78
C ILE A 351 7.29 -6.22 -26.04
N THR A 352 7.86 -6.97 -26.99
CA THR A 352 7.16 -7.41 -28.20
C THR A 352 5.89 -8.20 -27.88
N GLN A 353 5.94 -9.06 -26.86
CA GLN A 353 4.77 -9.81 -26.42
C GLN A 353 3.63 -8.89 -25.96
N ALA A 354 3.89 -7.89 -25.13
CA ALA A 354 2.88 -6.92 -24.71
C ALA A 354 2.44 -6.01 -25.88
N PHE A 355 3.41 -5.47 -26.63
CA PHE A 355 3.19 -4.61 -27.78
C PHE A 355 2.26 -5.24 -28.83
N SER A 356 2.43 -6.51 -29.16
CA SER A 356 1.60 -7.20 -30.15
C SER A 356 0.12 -7.20 -29.74
N TYR A 357 -0.18 -7.37 -28.45
CA TYR A 357 -1.54 -7.28 -27.94
C TYR A 357 -2.08 -5.85 -27.96
N MET A 358 -1.24 -4.87 -27.62
CA MET A 358 -1.61 -3.46 -27.71
C MET A 358 -2.02 -3.09 -29.13
N VAL A 359 -1.24 -3.48 -30.15
CA VAL A 359 -1.59 -3.24 -31.56
C VAL A 359 -2.87 -3.98 -31.96
N LYS A 360 -2.99 -5.27 -31.59
CA LYS A 360 -4.15 -6.09 -31.96
C LYS A 360 -5.47 -5.52 -31.43
N ILE A 361 -5.47 -4.90 -30.25
CA ILE A 361 -6.67 -4.35 -29.60
C ILE A 361 -6.80 -2.84 -29.82
N GLY A 362 -5.74 -2.18 -30.30
CA GLY A 362 -5.70 -0.75 -30.55
C GLY A 362 -5.41 0.08 -29.30
N LEU A 363 -4.67 -0.44 -28.33
CA LEU A 363 -4.35 0.26 -27.09
C LEU A 363 -3.09 1.14 -27.24
N GLU A 364 -3.16 2.37 -26.72
CA GLU A 364 -1.99 3.25 -26.61
C GLU A 364 -1.09 2.83 -25.45
N TYR A 365 -1.65 2.32 -24.35
CA TYR A 365 -0.92 2.05 -23.11
C TYR A 365 -0.89 0.57 -22.76
N GLY A 366 0.22 0.14 -22.15
CA GLY A 366 0.42 -1.21 -21.63
C GLY A 366 1.48 -1.23 -20.53
N CYS A 367 1.62 -2.35 -19.85
CA CYS A 367 2.60 -2.51 -18.79
C CYS A 367 3.14 -3.94 -18.79
N VAL A 368 4.43 -4.11 -18.55
CA VAL A 368 5.01 -5.39 -18.11
C VAL A 368 5.28 -5.28 -16.62
N CYS A 369 4.89 -6.27 -15.84
CA CYS A 369 5.05 -6.26 -14.38
C CYS A 369 5.74 -7.53 -13.91
N THR A 370 6.76 -7.37 -13.05
CA THR A 370 7.46 -8.46 -12.39
C THR A 370 7.18 -8.57 -10.90
N GLY A 371 6.32 -7.70 -10.36
CA GLY A 371 6.13 -7.54 -8.92
C GLY A 371 7.14 -6.60 -8.30
N GLU A 372 8.41 -6.68 -8.71
CA GLU A 372 9.46 -5.76 -8.28
C GLU A 372 9.52 -4.50 -9.15
N ALA A 373 9.28 -4.65 -10.45
CA ALA A 373 9.34 -3.57 -11.43
C ALA A 373 8.08 -3.49 -12.29
N PHE A 374 7.83 -2.27 -12.76
CA PHE A 374 6.88 -1.94 -13.82
C PHE A 374 7.64 -1.36 -15.01
N VAL A 375 7.46 -1.95 -16.20
CA VAL A 375 7.88 -1.37 -17.46
C VAL A 375 6.63 -0.85 -18.15
N PHE A 376 6.37 0.44 -18.00
CA PHE A 376 5.23 1.11 -18.62
C PHE A 376 5.50 1.34 -20.10
N LEU A 377 4.53 1.04 -20.95
CA LEU A 377 4.64 1.10 -22.41
C LEU A 377 3.64 2.10 -22.98
N ARG A 378 4.07 2.81 -24.04
CA ARG A 378 3.22 3.67 -24.85
C ARG A 378 3.49 3.50 -26.34
N VAL A 379 2.47 3.14 -27.10
CA VAL A 379 2.51 3.08 -28.57
C VAL A 379 1.90 4.37 -29.11
N PRO A 380 2.68 5.29 -29.70
CA PRO A 380 2.19 6.51 -30.32
C PRO A 380 1.40 6.19 -31.60
N ASP A 381 0.98 7.22 -32.34
CA ASP A 381 0.22 7.00 -33.58
C ASP A 381 1.02 6.28 -34.66
N ASP A 382 2.34 6.47 -34.68
CA ASP A 382 3.27 5.62 -35.43
C ASP A 382 3.46 4.29 -34.69
N PRO A 383 2.92 3.17 -35.22
CA PRO A 383 2.98 1.88 -34.55
C PRO A 383 4.39 1.27 -34.55
N ARG A 384 5.33 1.80 -35.35
CA ARG A 384 6.70 1.26 -35.47
C ARG A 384 7.53 1.48 -34.22
N THR A 385 7.10 2.35 -33.33
CA THR A 385 7.85 2.73 -32.14
C THR A 385 7.03 2.38 -30.90
N VAL A 386 7.68 1.89 -29.85
CA VAL A 386 7.09 1.80 -28.51
C VAL A 386 7.99 2.54 -27.53
N HIS A 387 7.40 3.43 -26.73
CA HIS A 387 8.10 4.11 -25.65
C HIS A 387 8.01 3.29 -24.37
N TYR A 388 9.07 3.25 -23.57
CA TYR A 388 9.10 2.54 -22.29
C TYR A 388 9.57 3.42 -21.12
N PHE A 389 9.05 3.16 -19.93
CA PHE A 389 9.59 3.73 -18.68
C PHE A 389 9.69 2.65 -17.61
N LEU A 390 10.84 2.56 -16.94
CA LEU A 390 11.09 1.63 -15.84
C LEU A 390 10.82 2.31 -14.50
N SER A 391 9.92 1.73 -13.70
CA SER A 391 9.75 2.05 -12.28
C SER A 391 10.00 0.82 -11.42
N VAL A 392 10.73 1.01 -10.32
CA VAL A 392 11.04 -0.02 -9.32
C VAL A 392 10.61 0.53 -7.96
N PRO A 393 9.32 0.42 -7.57
CA PRO A 393 8.76 1.19 -6.46
C PRO A 393 9.49 1.03 -5.12
N LYS A 394 10.02 -0.17 -4.83
CA LYS A 394 10.80 -0.41 -3.60
C LYS A 394 12.09 0.43 -3.57
N GLY A 395 12.75 0.58 -4.71
CA GLY A 395 13.97 1.38 -4.82
C GLY A 395 13.71 2.87 -5.03
N ASP A 396 12.75 3.21 -5.88
CA ASP A 396 12.38 4.60 -6.21
C ASP A 396 11.90 5.37 -4.96
N VAL A 397 11.11 4.71 -4.11
CA VAL A 397 10.69 5.28 -2.81
C VAL A 397 11.87 5.34 -1.84
N GLY A 398 12.61 4.24 -1.70
CA GLY A 398 13.69 4.10 -0.74
C GLY A 398 13.22 3.53 0.61
N ALA A 399 13.90 3.89 1.70
CA ALA A 399 13.64 3.29 3.01
C ALA A 399 12.27 3.69 3.62
N THR A 400 11.80 4.89 3.31
CA THR A 400 10.49 5.40 3.75
C THR A 400 9.87 6.25 2.64
N THR A 401 8.55 6.40 2.67
CA THR A 401 7.84 7.31 1.75
C THR A 401 8.10 8.78 2.04
N GLY A 402 8.70 9.10 3.19
CA GLY A 402 8.83 10.48 3.69
C GLY A 402 7.50 11.11 4.11
N TRP A 403 6.40 10.36 4.09
CA TRP A 403 5.10 10.84 4.54
C TRP A 403 5.03 10.84 6.07
N ALA A 404 4.46 11.92 6.63
CA ALA A 404 4.15 12.01 8.05
C ALA A 404 2.85 12.81 8.23
N PRO A 405 1.97 12.40 9.17
CA PRO A 405 0.81 13.19 9.53
C PRO A 405 1.29 14.54 10.08
N ASP A 406 0.74 15.63 9.54
CA ASP A 406 1.00 17.03 9.94
C ASP A 406 2.28 17.73 9.43
N LEU A 407 3.06 17.07 8.57
CA LEU A 407 4.18 17.71 7.88
C LEU A 407 3.83 17.93 6.40
N ASP A 408 3.73 19.20 5.98
CA ASP A 408 3.75 19.58 4.57
C ASP A 408 5.18 19.49 4.02
N SER A 409 5.70 18.26 4.04
CA SER A 409 7.04 17.92 3.57
C SER A 409 6.97 17.14 2.27
N ALA A 410 8.01 17.31 1.44
CA ALA A 410 8.19 16.50 0.24
C ALA A 410 8.13 15.01 0.62
N ASN A 411 7.31 14.27 -0.10
CA ASN A 411 7.12 12.84 0.07
C ASN A 411 7.18 12.13 -1.29
N ARG A 412 7.30 10.80 -1.25
CA ARG A 412 7.49 9.94 -2.41
C ARG A 412 6.29 9.02 -2.64
N LEU A 413 5.11 9.39 -2.16
CA LEU A 413 3.90 8.57 -2.30
C LEU A 413 3.54 8.30 -3.77
N HIS A 414 3.81 9.25 -4.66
CA HIS A 414 3.63 9.12 -6.11
C HIS A 414 4.53 8.06 -6.76
N LEU A 415 5.65 7.69 -6.11
CA LEU A 415 6.59 6.66 -6.57
C LEU A 415 6.23 5.25 -6.07
N THR A 416 5.25 5.13 -5.17
CA THR A 416 4.77 3.82 -4.72
C THR A 416 4.12 3.05 -5.87
N ALA A 417 4.03 1.72 -5.77
CA ALA A 417 3.41 0.89 -6.82
C ALA A 417 1.95 1.29 -7.11
N VAL A 418 1.16 1.50 -6.04
CA VAL A 418 -0.20 2.03 -6.15
C VAL A 418 -0.17 3.44 -6.74
N GLY A 419 0.79 4.26 -6.35
CA GLY A 419 0.94 5.62 -6.83
C GLY A 419 1.16 5.70 -8.36
N GLN A 420 2.19 5.02 -8.84
CA GLN A 420 2.53 4.95 -10.27
C GLN A 420 1.41 4.34 -11.10
N MET A 421 0.82 3.22 -10.64
CA MET A 421 -0.25 2.55 -11.36
C MET A 421 -1.56 3.37 -11.37
N LEU A 422 -1.87 4.10 -10.30
CA LEU A 422 -3.05 4.98 -10.25
C LEU A 422 -2.95 6.08 -11.31
N ALA A 423 -1.85 6.81 -11.33
CA ALA A 423 -1.70 7.93 -12.25
C ALA A 423 -1.51 7.45 -13.71
N PHE A 424 -0.86 6.29 -13.91
CA PHE A 424 -0.86 5.59 -15.20
C PHE A 424 -2.28 5.24 -15.67
N THR A 425 -3.10 4.68 -14.78
CA THR A 425 -4.49 4.31 -15.07
C THR A 425 -5.32 5.53 -15.43
N LEU A 426 -5.26 6.61 -14.62
CA LEU A 426 -6.00 7.85 -14.88
C LEU A 426 -5.62 8.47 -16.24
N ARG A 427 -4.37 8.35 -16.67
CA ARG A 427 -3.93 8.75 -18.01
C ARG A 427 -4.52 7.84 -19.09
N ALA A 428 -4.42 6.53 -18.93
CA ALA A 428 -4.91 5.56 -19.91
C ALA A 428 -6.43 5.68 -20.13
N LEU A 429 -7.20 6.00 -19.10
CA LEU A 429 -8.65 6.22 -19.20
C LEU A 429 -9.06 7.39 -20.10
N LYS A 430 -8.15 8.34 -20.36
CA LYS A 430 -8.41 9.49 -21.25
C LYS A 430 -8.27 9.12 -22.73
N THR A 431 -7.60 8.02 -23.06
CA THR A 431 -7.41 7.58 -24.45
C THR A 431 -8.35 6.42 -24.77
N PRO A 432 -9.30 6.58 -25.70
CA PRO A 432 -10.09 5.46 -26.20
C PRO A 432 -9.26 4.54 -27.10
N PRO A 433 -9.59 3.23 -27.21
CA PRO A 433 -8.94 2.33 -28.14
C PRO A 433 -9.03 2.82 -29.59
N ARG A 434 -7.96 2.62 -30.34
CA ARG A 434 -7.85 2.92 -31.76
C ARG A 434 -8.75 1.98 -32.58
N GLY A 435 -9.41 2.55 -33.59
CA GLY A 435 -10.36 1.83 -34.44
C GLY A 435 -9.69 0.83 -35.39
N GLN A 436 -10.52 -0.01 -36.02
CA GLN A 436 -10.10 -1.10 -36.91
C GLN A 436 -9.16 -0.65 -38.05
N ARG A 437 -9.39 0.55 -38.61
CA ARG A 437 -8.54 1.08 -39.67
C ARG A 437 -7.08 1.23 -39.23
N TRP A 438 -6.85 1.85 -38.07
CA TRP A 438 -5.49 2.01 -37.54
C TRP A 438 -4.83 0.65 -37.26
N ARG A 439 -5.59 -0.30 -36.71
CA ARG A 439 -5.08 -1.65 -36.41
C ARG A 439 -4.65 -2.40 -37.66
N ALA A 440 -5.46 -2.34 -38.73
CA ALA A 440 -5.12 -2.96 -40.02
C ALA A 440 -3.90 -2.29 -40.68
N GLU A 441 -3.83 -0.97 -40.65
CA GLU A 441 -2.67 -0.21 -41.17
C GLU A 441 -1.39 -0.51 -40.36
N ALA A 442 -1.50 -0.63 -39.03
CA ALA A 442 -0.38 -1.00 -38.17
C ALA A 442 0.09 -2.44 -38.46
N ALA A 443 -0.83 -3.40 -38.53
CA ALA A 443 -0.49 -4.79 -38.84
C ALA A 443 0.17 -4.96 -40.22
N ALA A 444 -0.16 -4.11 -41.19
CA ALA A 444 0.46 -4.11 -42.52
C ALA A 444 1.88 -3.51 -42.54
N GLN A 445 2.23 -2.67 -41.56
CA GLN A 445 3.54 -2.01 -41.47
C GLN A 445 4.55 -2.79 -40.64
N LEU A 446 4.09 -3.56 -39.67
CA LEU A 446 4.93 -4.20 -38.67
C LEU A 446 5.42 -5.57 -39.13
N ASN A 447 6.67 -5.87 -38.78
CA ASN A 447 7.26 -7.19 -39.01
C ASN A 447 6.86 -8.16 -37.89
N SER A 448 7.03 -9.45 -38.15
CA SER A 448 6.90 -10.50 -37.14
C SER A 448 8.22 -10.71 -36.39
N TRP A 449 8.11 -11.18 -35.15
CA TRP A 449 9.24 -11.69 -34.38
C TRP A 449 9.58 -13.12 -34.79
N GLU A 450 10.81 -13.33 -35.28
CA GLU A 450 11.27 -14.59 -35.88
C GLU A 450 12.31 -15.35 -35.04
N VAL A 451 12.75 -14.83 -33.89
CA VAL A 451 13.75 -15.51 -33.03
C VAL A 451 13.07 -16.58 -32.18
N VAL A 452 13.56 -17.83 -32.28
CA VAL A 452 13.06 -18.96 -31.48
C VAL A 452 13.71 -18.97 -30.10
N TYR A 453 12.89 -19.21 -29.08
CA TYR A 453 13.22 -19.10 -27.66
C TYR A 453 14.35 -20.02 -27.16
N ASP A 454 14.52 -21.21 -27.72
CA ASP A 454 15.58 -22.14 -27.31
C ASP A 454 16.99 -21.50 -27.47
N ASP A 455 17.14 -20.51 -28.36
CA ASP A 455 18.38 -19.74 -28.54
C ASP A 455 18.57 -18.62 -27.49
N LEU A 456 17.52 -18.23 -26.76
CA LEU A 456 17.50 -17.06 -25.87
C LEU A 456 17.92 -17.36 -24.42
N LEU A 457 17.61 -18.55 -23.88
CA LEU A 457 17.88 -18.88 -22.47
C LEU A 457 18.94 -19.94 -22.24
N ASP A 458 19.14 -20.91 -23.15
CA ASP A 458 20.22 -21.90 -23.01
C ASP A 458 21.62 -21.27 -23.07
N THR A 459 21.68 -19.98 -23.43
CA THR A 459 22.90 -19.17 -23.56
C THR A 459 23.12 -18.18 -22.42
N ILE A 460 22.22 -18.06 -21.43
CA ILE A 460 22.39 -17.17 -20.27
C ILE A 460 22.73 -18.01 -19.01
N PRO A 461 24.01 -18.08 -18.60
CA PRO A 461 24.40 -18.70 -17.34
C PRO A 461 23.63 -18.09 -16.16
N LEU A 462 23.14 -18.91 -15.24
CA LEU A 462 22.50 -18.47 -14.00
C LEU A 462 23.45 -17.60 -13.14
N GLU A 463 24.76 -17.75 -13.35
CA GLU A 463 25.85 -17.02 -12.70
C GLU A 463 26.02 -15.59 -13.23
N ASP A 464 25.50 -15.29 -14.44
CA ASP A 464 25.51 -13.94 -15.05
C ASP A 464 24.38 -13.05 -14.52
N ALA A 465 23.59 -13.53 -13.54
CA ALA A 465 22.58 -12.76 -12.83
C ALA A 465 23.25 -11.64 -12.02
N LEU A 466 23.49 -10.52 -12.71
CA LEU A 466 23.96 -9.28 -12.13
C LEU A 466 23.04 -8.84 -10.98
N SER A 467 23.67 -8.23 -9.98
CA SER A 467 23.10 -7.84 -8.68
C SER A 467 21.64 -7.38 -8.77
N SER A 468 20.80 -7.88 -7.86
CA SER A 468 19.46 -7.35 -7.59
C SER A 468 19.49 -5.97 -6.90
N GLU A 469 20.69 -5.42 -6.68
CA GLU A 469 20.88 -4.07 -6.16
C GLU A 469 20.18 -3.05 -7.05
N TYR A 470 19.41 -2.19 -6.39
CA TYR A 470 18.66 -1.14 -7.06
C TYR A 470 19.60 -0.21 -7.82
N ARG A 471 19.27 0.05 -9.08
CA ARG A 471 19.94 1.04 -9.91
C ARG A 471 18.91 2.10 -10.29
N PRO A 472 19.13 3.37 -9.92
CA PRO A 472 18.27 4.43 -10.39
C PRO A 472 18.31 4.49 -11.93
N PRO A 473 17.24 4.94 -12.59
CA PRO A 473 17.22 5.13 -14.04
C PRO A 473 18.45 5.92 -14.51
N ARG A 474 19.12 5.45 -15.58
CA ARG A 474 20.46 5.92 -16.02
C ARG A 474 20.51 7.37 -16.56
N HIS A 475 19.42 8.13 -16.49
CA HIS A 475 19.35 9.50 -17.00
C HIS A 475 19.50 10.52 -15.86
N ASP A 476 20.74 10.98 -15.69
CA ASP A 476 21.26 11.92 -14.68
C ASP A 476 20.60 13.32 -14.64
N GLY A 477 19.56 13.58 -15.44
CA GLY A 477 18.77 14.82 -15.37
C GLY A 477 17.55 14.73 -14.45
N PHE A 478 17.04 13.53 -14.22
CA PHE A 478 15.76 13.29 -13.55
C PHE A 478 15.91 12.17 -12.53
N LEU A 479 16.66 12.45 -11.48
CA LEU A 479 16.55 11.62 -10.29
C LEU A 479 15.06 11.61 -9.85
N PRO A 480 14.47 10.44 -9.56
CA PRO A 480 13.26 10.34 -8.72
C PRO A 480 13.48 10.95 -7.31
N THR A 481 14.71 11.37 -6.99
CA THR A 481 15.08 12.12 -5.79
C THR A 481 14.76 13.61 -5.87
N GLY A 482 14.25 14.10 -7.01
CA GLY A 482 13.60 15.41 -7.05
C GLY A 482 12.48 15.40 -6.01
N ASN A 483 12.73 16.04 -4.86
CA ASN A 483 11.72 16.41 -3.88
C ASN A 483 10.71 17.29 -4.62
N HIS A 484 9.79 16.68 -5.36
CA HIS A 484 8.60 17.34 -5.83
C HIS A 484 7.88 17.74 -4.55
N ARG A 485 7.91 19.04 -4.27
CA ARG A 485 7.07 19.67 -3.26
C ARG A 485 5.64 19.54 -3.76
N MET A 486 5.07 18.36 -3.57
CA MET A 486 3.64 18.15 -3.57
C MET A 486 3.13 18.86 -2.31
N ASN A 487 3.00 20.18 -2.39
CA ASN A 487 2.52 20.99 -1.27
C ASN A 487 1.10 20.52 -0.98
N MET A 488 0.91 19.86 0.15
CA MET A 488 -0.42 19.69 0.70
C MET A 488 -0.79 21.07 1.25
N ILE A 489 -1.57 21.84 0.48
CA ILE A 489 -2.12 23.10 0.98
C ILE A 489 -3.05 22.75 2.14
N LEU A 490 -2.48 22.72 3.35
CA LEU A 490 -3.23 22.83 4.59
C LEU A 490 -3.96 24.16 4.49
N VAL A 491 -5.26 24.11 4.20
CA VAL A 491 -6.15 25.25 4.40
C VAL A 491 -5.99 25.64 5.87
N THR A 492 -5.14 26.63 6.11
CA THR A 492 -4.73 27.08 7.42
C THR A 492 -5.96 27.50 8.20
N ARG A 493 -6.33 26.73 9.24
CA ARG A 493 -6.93 27.22 10.50
C ARG A 493 -7.97 28.37 10.42
N SER A 494 -8.78 28.47 9.36
CA SER A 494 -9.77 29.56 9.20
C SER A 494 -11.20 29.16 9.60
N LEU A 495 -11.31 28.29 10.61
CA LEU A 495 -12.52 28.18 11.42
C LEU A 495 -12.20 28.09 12.91
N ILE A 496 -11.07 28.67 13.34
CA ILE A 496 -10.89 29.02 14.75
C ILE A 496 -11.55 30.39 14.96
N ARG A 497 -12.67 30.41 15.71
CA ARG A 497 -13.35 31.60 16.29
C ARG A 497 -13.96 32.60 15.30
N THR A 498 -15.21 32.38 14.92
CA THR A 498 -16.34 33.34 14.79
C THR A 498 -17.32 32.75 13.76
N LEU A 499 -18.35 32.02 14.17
CA LEU A 499 -19.63 32.61 14.56
C LEU A 499 -20.08 32.08 15.93
N ARG A 500 -19.74 32.84 16.96
CA ARG A 500 -20.50 32.87 18.21
C ARG A 500 -21.65 33.86 17.97
N ALA A 501 -22.76 33.39 17.44
CA ALA A 501 -24.04 34.10 17.43
C ALA A 501 -25.17 33.09 17.23
N GLY A 502 -25.35 32.21 18.21
CA GLY A 502 -26.64 31.57 18.43
C GLY A 502 -27.60 32.65 18.90
N SER A 503 -28.59 32.95 18.08
CA SER A 503 -29.76 33.74 18.43
C SER A 503 -30.71 32.89 19.27
N ASP A 504 -30.78 33.16 20.57
CA ASP A 504 -32.05 33.21 21.32
C ASP A 504 -31.82 33.85 22.72
N PRO A 505 -32.66 34.81 23.14
CA PRO A 505 -32.57 35.43 24.46
C PRO A 505 -33.51 34.73 25.45
N HIS A 506 -33.05 34.42 26.67
CA HIS A 506 -33.79 34.68 27.91
C HIS A 506 -33.00 34.29 29.18
N SER A 507 -32.80 35.30 30.03
CA SER A 507 -32.77 35.30 31.50
C SER A 507 -31.65 34.60 32.31
N SER A 508 -30.86 35.49 32.95
CA SER A 508 -30.59 35.58 34.40
C SER A 508 -29.24 35.12 35.00
N THR A 509 -28.35 36.10 35.17
CA THR A 509 -27.68 36.53 36.43
C THR A 509 -27.06 35.50 37.38
N ARG A 510 -25.72 35.57 37.58
CA ARG A 510 -25.04 35.81 38.91
C ARG A 510 -23.49 35.74 38.85
N LEU A 511 -22.86 36.90 39.07
CA LEU A 511 -21.66 37.28 39.88
C LEU A 511 -20.52 36.26 40.21
N PHE A 512 -19.30 36.56 39.70
CA PHE A 512 -17.91 36.59 40.27
C PHE A 512 -17.36 35.53 41.28
N PRO A 513 -16.00 35.42 41.50
CA PRO A 513 -14.81 35.91 40.76
C PRO A 513 -13.65 34.88 40.56
N ARG A 514 -12.65 35.30 39.76
CA ARG A 514 -11.30 34.72 39.51
C ARG A 514 -10.39 34.63 40.76
N PRO A 515 -9.27 33.87 40.64
CA PRO A 515 -7.96 34.44 40.97
C PRO A 515 -6.88 34.26 39.89
N LEU A 516 -5.88 35.15 39.97
CA LEU A 516 -4.64 35.30 39.19
C LEU A 516 -3.51 34.40 39.72
N LEU A 517 -2.53 34.05 38.87
CA LEU A 517 -1.08 33.84 39.15
C LEU A 517 -0.39 33.60 37.78
N ALA A 518 0.36 34.57 37.22
CA ALA A 518 1.77 34.91 37.47
C ALA A 518 2.74 34.18 36.51
N ALA A 519 3.41 34.98 35.68
CA ALA A 519 4.36 34.58 34.65
C ALA A 519 5.81 34.64 35.18
N CYS A 520 6.63 33.63 34.86
CA CYS A 520 8.08 33.66 35.06
C CYS A 520 8.79 33.70 33.70
N ARG A 521 9.65 34.71 33.52
CA ARG A 521 10.65 34.82 32.43
C ARG A 521 11.94 34.08 32.83
N PRO A 522 12.73 33.55 31.88
CA PRO A 522 14.10 33.13 32.16
C PRO A 522 15.11 34.27 31.95
N VAL A 523 16.12 34.28 32.81
CA VAL A 523 17.26 35.20 32.85
C VAL A 523 18.43 34.59 32.07
N VAL A 524 19.03 35.39 31.19
CA VAL A 524 20.31 35.15 30.50
C VAL A 524 21.43 35.76 31.34
N ASN A 525 22.57 35.08 31.45
CA ASN A 525 23.86 35.74 31.74
C ASN A 525 25.06 34.95 31.16
N PRO A 526 26.20 35.62 30.86
CA PRO A 526 27.13 35.17 29.82
C PRO A 526 28.56 34.83 30.32
N ALA A 527 29.27 34.11 29.43
CA ALA A 527 30.70 34.18 29.07
C ALA A 527 31.83 34.11 30.12
N LYS A 528 32.77 33.18 29.84
CA LYS A 528 34.26 33.22 29.84
C LYS A 528 34.74 31.77 30.14
N GLY A 529 35.60 31.08 29.39
CA GLY A 529 36.74 31.48 28.58
C GLY A 529 38.02 30.99 29.29
N ASN A 530 38.63 29.88 28.83
CA ASN A 530 40.08 29.65 28.88
C ASN A 530 40.53 28.38 28.13
N ARG A 531 41.65 28.55 27.40
CA ARG A 531 42.47 27.57 26.67
C ARG A 531 43.13 26.56 27.60
N VAL A 532 43.45 25.35 27.11
CA VAL A 532 44.82 24.76 27.11
C VAL A 532 44.93 23.75 25.95
N ASP A 533 46.10 23.75 25.33
CA ASP A 533 46.57 22.96 24.20
C ASP A 533 46.65 21.43 24.41
N SER A 534 46.77 20.73 23.26
CA SER A 534 47.88 19.81 22.93
C SER A 534 47.59 18.31 22.71
N ILE A 535 48.15 17.84 21.57
CA ILE A 535 48.67 16.51 21.23
C ILE A 535 47.75 15.51 20.52
N ALA A 536 48.02 15.37 19.21
CA ALA A 536 47.76 14.19 18.40
C ALA A 536 48.80 13.09 18.66
N PRO A 537 48.51 11.83 18.26
CA PRO A 537 49.52 11.12 17.48
C PRO A 537 48.97 10.44 16.23
N LYS A 538 49.83 10.46 15.21
CA LYS A 538 49.84 9.57 14.03
C LYS A 538 50.20 8.14 14.45
N ASN A 539 49.68 7.16 13.70
CA ASN A 539 50.33 5.95 13.14
C ASN A 539 49.17 5.08 12.60
N ALA A 540 49.02 4.73 11.32
CA ALA A 540 49.94 4.10 10.36
C ALA A 540 50.52 2.78 10.90
N TYR A 541 49.80 1.68 10.67
CA TYR A 541 50.28 0.44 10.04
C TYR A 541 49.09 -0.29 9.42
#